data_AF-A0A3D3BPP2-F1
#
_entry.id   AF-A0A3D3BPP2-F1
#
_cell.length_a   1.000
_cell.length_b   1.000
_cell.length_c   1.000
_cell.angle_alpha   90.00
_cell.angle_beta   90.00
_cell.angle_gamma   90.00
#
_symmetry.space_group_name_H-M   'P 1'
#
loop_
_entity.id
_entity.type
_entity.pdbx_description
1 polymer ?
#
loop_
_entity_poly.entity_id
_entity_poly.type
_entity_poly.pdbx_seq_one_letter_code
_entity_poly.pdbx_strand_id
1 'polypeptide(L)'
;MVALSGISIEHFYVGLILLGLGWNFGFIASTALLTETYEAHEKHTAQGLNDTTLFTAVAIGNLGSGIAYEFLGWETMNWIPSLISFSCLATLFLLHQR
;
A
#
# COMPACT_ATOMS: atom_id res chain seq x y z
N MET A 1 -13.10 -2.74 -5.01
CA MET A 1 -14.56 -2.48 -5.17
C MET A 1 -15.43 -3.26 -4.17
N VAL A 2 -14.91 -3.62 -2.98
CA VAL A 2 -15.69 -4.26 -1.90
C VAL A 2 -16.27 -3.19 -0.96
N ALA A 3 -15.53 -2.10 -0.71
CA ALA A 3 -15.99 -0.95 0.08
C ALA A 3 -17.15 -0.14 -0.54
N LEU A 4 -17.47 -0.36 -1.83
CA LEU A 4 -18.55 0.32 -2.56
C LEU A 4 -19.81 -0.54 -2.78
N SER A 5 -19.79 -1.84 -2.41
CA SER A 5 -20.93 -2.75 -2.66
C SER A 5 -21.92 -2.87 -1.50
N GLY A 6 -21.62 -2.31 -0.32
CA GLY A 6 -22.58 -2.29 0.80
C GLY A 6 -21.97 -1.85 2.13
N ILE A 7 -22.77 -1.18 2.97
CA ILE A 7 -22.42 -0.74 4.34
C ILE A 7 -22.53 -1.93 5.33
N SER A 8 -22.18 -3.14 4.88
CA SER A 8 -22.24 -4.34 5.69
C SER A 8 -20.87 -4.61 6.29
N ILE A 9 -20.81 -4.83 7.61
CA ILE A 9 -19.58 -5.09 8.39
C ILE A 9 -18.69 -6.17 7.76
N GLU A 10 -19.28 -7.16 7.08
CA GLU A 10 -18.55 -8.23 6.38
C GLU A 10 -17.61 -7.70 5.28
N HIS A 11 -18.04 -6.68 4.51
CA HIS A 11 -17.22 -6.06 3.46
C HIS A 11 -16.03 -5.30 4.08
N PHE A 12 -16.23 -4.75 5.28
CA PHE A 12 -15.17 -4.07 6.03
C PHE A 12 -14.12 -5.06 6.55
N TYR A 13 -14.54 -6.21 7.08
CA TYR A 13 -13.60 -7.26 7.53
C TYR A 13 -12.83 -7.88 6.38
N VAL A 14 -13.49 -8.23 5.28
CA VAL A 14 -12.80 -8.76 4.09
C VAL A 14 -11.85 -7.72 3.51
N GLY A 15 -12.25 -6.45 3.48
CA GLY A 15 -11.39 -5.33 3.09
C GLY A 15 -10.14 -5.21 3.97
N LEU A 16 -10.28 -5.29 5.30
CA LEU A 16 -9.17 -5.25 6.26
C LEU A 16 -8.21 -6.44 6.09
N ILE A 17 -8.75 -7.64 5.87
CA ILE A 17 -7.94 -8.84 5.63
C ILE A 17 -7.13 -8.69 4.33
N LEU A 18 -7.78 -8.31 3.23
CA LEU A 18 -7.09 -8.11 1.95
C LEU A 18 -6.08 -6.97 2.00
N LEU A 19 -6.40 -5.87 2.70
CA LEU A 19 -5.49 -4.76 2.92
C LEU A 19 -4.27 -5.21 3.73
N GLY A 20 -4.48 -5.99 4.79
CA GLY A 20 -3.40 -6.56 5.60
C GLY A 20 -2.51 -7.52 4.80
N LEU A 21 -3.10 -8.36 3.95
CA LEU A 21 -2.34 -9.24 3.05
C LEU A 21 -1.52 -8.43 2.03
N GLY A 22 -2.15 -7.45 1.38
CA GLY A 22 -1.48 -6.55 0.43
C GLY A 22 -0.34 -5.76 1.06
N TRP A 23 -0.53 -5.28 2.29
CA TRP A 23 0.51 -4.59 3.06
C TRP A 23 1.72 -5.48 3.33
N ASN A 24 1.49 -6.71 3.80
CA ASN A 24 2.58 -7.65 4.09
C ASN A 24 3.36 -8.03 2.82
N PHE A 25 2.66 -8.37 1.75
CA PHE A 25 3.32 -8.69 0.48
C PHE A 25 4.07 -7.49 -0.10
N GLY A 26 3.48 -6.30 -0.06
CA GLY A 26 4.13 -5.07 -0.53
C GLY A 26 5.39 -4.72 0.26
N PHE A 27 5.33 -4.85 1.59
CA PHE A 27 6.48 -4.59 2.46
C PHE A 27 7.61 -5.60 2.24
N ILE A 28 7.29 -6.90 2.20
CA ILE A 28 8.27 -7.97 1.99
C ILE A 28 8.86 -7.92 0.58
N ALA A 29 8.04 -7.69 -0.45
CA ALA A 29 8.53 -7.58 -1.84
C ALA A 29 9.42 -6.35 -2.04
N SER A 30 9.04 -5.20 -1.48
CA SER A 30 9.84 -3.96 -1.60
C SER A 30 11.18 -4.10 -0.89
N THR A 31 11.19 -4.66 0.32
CA THR A 31 12.43 -4.90 1.06
C THR A 31 13.29 -5.95 0.37
N ALA A 32 12.72 -7.04 -0.13
CA ALA A 32 13.45 -8.07 -0.89
C ALA A 32 14.15 -7.49 -2.14
N LEU A 33 13.45 -6.68 -2.93
CA LEU A 33 14.00 -6.03 -4.12
C LEU A 33 15.14 -5.07 -3.78
N LEU A 34 15.00 -4.31 -2.68
CA LEU A 34 16.06 -3.43 -2.17
C LEU A 34 17.29 -4.23 -1.73
N THR A 35 17.06 -5.40 -1.13
CA THR A 35 18.13 -6.28 -0.65
C THR A 35 18.87 -6.97 -1.79
N GLU A 36 18.25 -7.12 -2.97
CA GLU A 36 18.87 -7.73 -4.16
C GLU A 36 19.68 -6.72 -4.99
N THR A 37 19.31 -5.43 -4.94
CA THR A 37 19.93 -4.36 -5.74
C THR A 37 21.19 -3.75 -5.09
N TYR A 38 21.34 -3.85 -3.77
CA TYR A 38 22.44 -3.22 -3.02
C TYR A 38 23.48 -4.24 -2.50
N GLU A 39 24.75 -3.84 -2.46
CA GLU A 39 25.84 -4.64 -1.87
C GLU A 39 25.68 -4.80 -0.35
N ALA A 40 26.25 -5.88 0.21
CA ALA A 40 26.10 -6.24 1.64
C ALA A 40 26.46 -5.11 2.62
N HIS A 41 27.34 -4.18 2.22
CA HIS A 41 27.77 -3.06 3.06
C HIS A 41 26.77 -1.88 3.06
N GLU A 42 25.95 -1.71 2.02
CA GLU A 42 24.97 -0.61 1.88
C GLU A 42 23.55 -1.02 2.30
N LYS A 43 23.27 -2.33 2.35
CA LYS A 43 21.95 -2.90 2.68
C LYS A 43 21.34 -2.34 3.96
N HIS A 44 22.13 -2.21 5.02
CA HIS A 44 21.62 -1.70 6.31
C HIS A 44 21.16 -0.24 6.23
N THR A 45 21.92 0.60 5.53
CA THR A 45 21.56 2.01 5.32
C THR A 45 20.36 2.15 4.38
N ALA A 46 20.34 1.37 3.29
CA ALA A 46 19.23 1.36 2.33
C ALA A 46 17.91 0.90 2.97
N GLN A 47 17.96 -0.15 3.79
CA GLN A 47 16.81 -0.64 4.54
C GLN A 47 16.32 0.40 5.56
N GLY A 48 17.22 1.04 6.31
CA GLY A 48 16.86 2.10 7.25
C GLY A 48 16.21 3.31 6.58
N LEU A 49 16.68 3.71 5.39
CA LEU A 49 16.04 4.77 4.59
C LEU A 49 14.66 4.36 4.08
N ASN A 50 14.50 3.11 3.65
CA ASN A 50 13.21 2.57 3.20
C ASN A 50 12.17 2.60 4.33
N ASP A 51 12.53 2.04 5.49
CA ASP A 51 11.66 1.99 6.66
C ASP A 51 11.30 3.40 7.13
N THR A 52 12.29 4.31 7.21
CA THR A 52 12.07 5.70 7.61
C THR A 52 11.12 6.42 6.65
N THR A 53 11.28 6.23 5.35
CA THR A 53 10.41 6.83 4.33
C THR A 53 8.99 6.28 4.44
N LEU A 54 8.86 4.96 4.61
CA LEU A 54 7.57 4.30 4.78
C LEU A 54 6.84 4.83 6.04
N PHE A 55 7.50 4.82 7.19
CA PHE A 55 6.91 5.29 8.45
C PHE A 55 6.58 6.78 8.41
N THR A 56 7.41 7.59 7.76
CA THR A 56 7.14 9.02 7.59
C THR A 56 5.92 9.25 6.69
N ALA A 57 5.80 8.53 5.58
CA ALA A 57 4.62 8.61 4.70
C ALA A 57 3.34 8.16 5.42
N VAL A 58 3.41 7.07 6.20
CA VAL A 58 2.28 6.60 7.03
C VAL A 58 1.91 7.63 8.10
N ALA A 59 2.89 8.26 8.74
CA ALA A 59 2.64 9.30 9.74
C ALA A 59 1.93 10.51 9.14
N ILE A 60 2.39 11.00 7.99
CA ILE A 60 1.75 12.11 7.26
C ILE A 60 0.34 11.70 6.81
N GLY A 61 0.18 10.49 6.28
CA GLY A 61 -1.12 9.94 5.87
C GLY A 61 -2.11 9.86 7.02
N ASN A 62 -1.68 9.40 8.20
CA ASN A 62 -2.51 9.34 9.40
C ASN A 62 -2.89 10.74 9.90
N LEU A 63 -1.94 11.67 9.96
CA LEU A 63 -2.20 13.06 10.37
C LEU A 63 -3.12 13.78 9.37
N GLY A 64 -2.97 13.51 8.08
CA GLY A 64 -3.79 14.07 7.00
C GLY A 64 -5.14 13.37 6.80
N SER A 65 -5.35 12.20 7.39
CA SER A 65 -6.55 11.38 7.14
C SER A 65 -7.86 12.07 7.54
N GLY A 66 -7.85 12.85 8.62
CA GLY A 66 -9.03 13.62 9.07
C GLY A 66 -9.37 14.75 8.10
N ILE A 67 -8.37 15.53 7.68
CA ILE A 67 -8.53 16.62 6.70
C ILE A 67 -8.95 16.03 5.34
N ALA A 68 -8.31 14.92 4.93
CA ALA A 68 -8.64 14.22 3.70
C ALA A 68 -10.09 13.70 3.72
N TYR A 69 -10.55 13.14 4.84
CA TYR A 69 -11.93 12.68 4.98
C TYR A 69 -12.94 13.84 4.85
N GLU A 70 -12.63 14.98 5.46
CA GLU A 70 -13.50 16.16 5.46
C GLU A 70 -13.55 16.88 4.10
N PHE A 71 -12.44 16.91 3.35
CA PHE A 71 -12.37 17.57 2.03
C PHE A 71 -12.68 16.65 0.83
N LEU A 72 -12.30 15.38 0.87
CA LEU A 72 -12.37 14.46 -0.29
C LEU A 72 -13.56 13.49 -0.21
N GLY A 73 -14.14 13.30 0.97
CA GLY A 73 -15.23 12.37 1.20
C GLY A 73 -14.82 10.90 1.11
N TRP A 74 -15.67 10.03 1.67
CA TRP A 74 -15.42 8.59 1.80
C TRP A 74 -15.19 7.87 0.47
N GLU A 75 -15.88 8.27 -0.60
CA GLU A 75 -15.74 7.62 -1.91
C GLU A 75 -14.36 7.86 -2.52
N THR A 76 -13.87 9.10 -2.54
CA THR A 76 -12.58 9.44 -3.14
C THR A 76 -11.41 8.79 -2.38
N MET A 77 -11.50 8.70 -1.05
CA MET A 77 -10.54 7.96 -0.23
C MET A 77 -10.46 6.46 -0.57
N ASN A 78 -11.57 5.85 -1.04
CA ASN A 78 -11.59 4.46 -1.46
C ASN A 78 -11.14 4.25 -2.92
N TRP A 79 -11.35 5.23 -3.80
CA TRP A 79 -10.96 5.13 -5.21
C TRP A 79 -9.45 5.23 -5.43
N ILE A 80 -8.75 6.11 -4.70
CA ILE A 80 -7.30 6.32 -4.87
C ILE A 80 -6.49 5.03 -4.62
N PRO A 81 -6.66 4.32 -3.48
CA PRO A 81 -5.94 3.06 -3.23
C PRO A 81 -6.35 1.95 -4.20
N SER A 82 -7.61 1.97 -4.67
CA SER A 82 -8.12 0.99 -5.64
C SER A 82 -7.40 1.10 -6.98
N LEU A 83 -7.17 2.32 -7.48
CA LEU A 83 -6.47 2.56 -8.75
C LEU A 83 -4.99 2.18 -8.66
N ILE A 84 -4.34 2.48 -7.53
CA ILE A 84 -2.93 2.12 -7.29
C ILE A 84 -2.77 0.60 -7.20
N SER A 85 -3.70 -0.10 -6.51
CA SER A 85 -3.67 -1.56 -6.44
C SER A 85 -3.88 -2.19 -7.81
N PHE A 86 -4.80 -1.64 -8.62
CA PHE A 86 -5.08 -2.15 -9.96
C PHE A 86 -3.92 -1.94 -10.92
N SER A 87 -3.26 -0.76 -10.88
CA SER A 87 -2.09 -0.49 -11.71
C SER A 87 -0.90 -1.38 -11.34
N CYS A 88 -0.67 -1.62 -10.05
CA CYS A 88 0.38 -2.52 -9.56
C CYS A 88 0.13 -3.99 -9.95
N LEU A 89 -1.12 -4.45 -9.86
CA LEU A 89 -1.51 -5.78 -10.34
C LEU A 89 -1.37 -5.90 -11.87
N ALA A 90 -1.74 -4.86 -12.62
CA ALA A 90 -1.61 -4.83 -14.06
C ALA A 90 -0.14 -4.89 -14.52
N THR A 91 0.76 -4.13 -13.87
CA THR A 91 2.19 -4.18 -14.20
C THR A 91 2.83 -5.51 -13.85
N LEU A 92 2.48 -6.11 -12.70
CA LEU A 92 2.94 -7.47 -12.34
C LEU A 92 2.44 -8.52 -13.34
N PHE A 93 1.17 -8.44 -13.76
CA PHE A 93 0.62 -9.36 -14.76
C PHE A 93 1.30 -9.20 -16.13
N LEU A 94 1.58 -7.97 -16.56
CA LEU A 94 2.30 -7.70 -17.80
C LEU A 94 3.76 -8.15 -17.75
N LEU A 95 4.43 -8.07 -16.59
CA LEU A 95 5.77 -8.60 -16.38
C LEU A 95 5.79 -10.14 -16.35
N HIS A 96 4.75 -10.79 -15.84
CA HIS A 96 4.63 -12.25 -15.84
C HIS A 96 4.37 -12.83 -17.23
N GLN A 97 3.79 -12.05 -18.14
CA GLN A 97 3.57 -12.46 -19.54
C GLN A 97 4.78 -12.24 -20.46
N ARG A 98 5.88 -11.68 -19.94
CA ARG A 98 7.15 -11.48 -20.67
C ARG A 98 8.19 -12.50 -20.25
#